data_AF-X1BT70-F1
#
_entry.id   AF-X1BT70-F1
#
_cell.length_a   1.000
_cell.length_b   1.000
_cell.length_c   1.000
_cell.angle_alpha   90.00
_cell.angle_beta   90.00
_cell.angle_gamma   90.00
#
_symmetry.space_group_name_H-M   'P 1'
#
loop_
_entity.id
_entity.type
_entity.pdbx_description
1 polymer ?
#
loop_
_entity_poly.entity_id
_entity_poly.type
_entity_poly.pdbx_seq_one_letter_code
_entity_poly.pdbx_strand_id
1 'polypeptide(L)'
;IRKDTDKSKMNAIIMGRNTWNSISSKYKPLVDRINIIVTNSDQDFFGAHTEMNLISALELAYSFNNLEDIFVIGGGKIYEEALNLSNLASEWILNKLYITQVSGDFRCDVFFPREFIQPDICKFIETFPEKIENDFLSKITIYEHIPNKKNMFQEQEYLSLLNRIMLHGKSKSNRTGIKVLSKFGERLNFNLRGGVFPLLTTKKMFTRGIIEELLWFLRGQTDASILQEKNVHIWDGNSTREYLDSVGLKHLNEGDIGPGYGFQWKHFGADYYNCRTDYAGEGIDQVEYIRDLLQNDKDSRR
;
A
#
# COMPACT_ATOMS: atom_id res chain seq x y z
N ILE A 1 -6.63 -31.56 -10.82
CA ILE A 1 -7.19 -30.21 -10.61
C ILE A 1 -7.83 -29.76 -11.93
N ARG A 2 -9.12 -30.09 -12.04
CA ARG A 2 -10.20 -29.50 -12.84
C ARG A 2 -11.42 -30.25 -12.31
N LYS A 3 -12.06 -29.72 -11.26
CA LYS A 3 -13.46 -30.03 -10.99
C LYS A 3 -14.21 -29.00 -11.81
N ASP A 4 -15.16 -29.45 -12.63
CA ASP A 4 -15.98 -28.63 -13.53
C ASP A 4 -16.15 -27.18 -13.04
N THR A 5 -15.45 -26.26 -13.69
CA THR A 5 -15.66 -24.83 -13.51
C THR A 5 -16.69 -24.37 -14.54
N ASP A 6 -17.51 -23.43 -14.12
CA ASP A 6 -18.47 -22.74 -14.97
C ASP A 6 -17.77 -22.21 -16.23
N LYS A 7 -18.18 -22.65 -17.43
CA LYS A 7 -17.55 -22.25 -18.70
C LYS A 7 -17.65 -20.74 -18.97
N SER A 8 -18.45 -20.01 -18.19
CA SER A 8 -18.52 -18.55 -18.27
C SER A 8 -17.35 -17.85 -17.57
N LYS A 9 -16.60 -18.53 -16.70
CA LYS A 9 -15.48 -17.96 -15.94
C LYS A 9 -14.11 -18.36 -16.49
N MET A 10 -13.11 -17.53 -16.23
CA MET A 10 -11.73 -17.72 -16.66
C MET A 10 -10.74 -17.38 -15.54
N ASN A 11 -9.64 -18.13 -15.49
CA ASN A 11 -8.53 -17.81 -14.61
C ASN A 11 -7.58 -16.81 -15.29
N ALA A 12 -7.01 -15.92 -14.50
CA ALA A 12 -5.89 -15.08 -14.92
C ALA A 12 -4.55 -15.73 -14.55
N ILE A 13 -3.56 -15.57 -15.42
CA ILE A 13 -2.19 -15.95 -15.15
C ILE A 13 -1.27 -14.74 -15.30
N ILE A 14 -0.45 -14.50 -14.29
CA ILE A 14 0.50 -13.39 -14.26
C ILE A 14 1.91 -13.97 -14.32
N MET A 15 2.71 -13.48 -15.26
CA MET A 15 4.10 -13.89 -15.40
C MET A 15 5.04 -12.77 -15.83
N GLY A 16 6.34 -12.94 -15.58
CA GLY A 16 7.36 -12.01 -16.08
C GLY A 16 7.70 -12.27 -17.54
N ARG A 17 8.24 -11.26 -18.23
CA ARG A 17 8.64 -11.35 -19.65
C ARG A 17 9.51 -12.57 -19.99
N ASN A 18 10.49 -12.91 -19.15
CA ASN A 18 11.39 -14.04 -19.43
C ASN A 18 10.65 -15.39 -19.33
N THR A 19 9.70 -15.53 -18.40
CA THR A 19 8.82 -16.69 -18.29
C THR A 19 7.91 -16.81 -19.50
N TRP A 20 7.35 -15.68 -19.96
CA TRP A 20 6.64 -15.68 -21.24
C TRP A 20 7.55 -16.17 -22.36
N ASN A 21 8.74 -15.58 -22.51
CA ASN A 21 9.68 -15.94 -23.58
C ASN A 21 10.09 -17.43 -23.58
N SER A 22 10.21 -18.07 -22.41
CA SER A 22 10.57 -19.49 -22.31
C SER A 22 9.45 -20.45 -22.75
N ILE A 23 8.20 -20.02 -22.81
CA ILE A 23 7.10 -20.86 -23.32
C ILE A 23 7.27 -21.04 -24.84
N SER A 24 7.04 -22.25 -25.34
CA SER A 24 7.06 -22.51 -26.79
C SER A 24 5.97 -21.73 -27.51
N SER A 25 6.26 -21.19 -28.70
CA SER A 25 5.29 -20.40 -29.50
C SER A 25 3.99 -21.14 -29.77
N LYS A 26 4.02 -22.47 -29.91
CA LYS A 26 2.82 -23.32 -30.10
C LYS A 26 1.85 -23.34 -28.91
N TYR A 27 2.30 -22.88 -27.74
CA TYR A 27 1.49 -22.82 -26.51
C TYR A 27 1.18 -21.39 -26.06
N LYS A 28 1.54 -20.38 -26.87
CA LYS A 28 1.24 -18.96 -26.60
C LYS A 28 0.05 -18.46 -27.44
N PRO A 29 -0.86 -17.67 -26.85
CA PRO A 29 -1.07 -17.51 -25.42
C PRO A 29 -1.55 -18.83 -24.79
N LEU A 30 -1.45 -18.94 -23.47
CA LEU A 30 -1.94 -20.10 -22.75
C LEU A 30 -3.48 -20.10 -22.81
N VAL A 31 -4.05 -21.05 -23.55
CA VAL A 31 -5.50 -21.15 -23.84
C VAL A 31 -6.35 -21.22 -22.57
N ASP A 32 -7.60 -20.76 -22.69
CA ASP A 32 -8.64 -20.67 -21.65
C ASP A 32 -8.25 -19.83 -20.42
N ARG A 33 -7.30 -18.91 -20.57
CA ARG A 33 -6.80 -18.04 -19.49
C ARG A 33 -6.58 -16.61 -19.95
N ILE A 34 -6.77 -15.66 -19.05
CA ILE A 34 -6.35 -14.27 -19.23
C ILE A 34 -4.84 -14.23 -19.00
N ASN A 35 -4.06 -13.95 -20.04
CA ASN A 35 -2.59 -13.93 -19.97
C ASN A 35 -2.13 -12.48 -19.67
N ILE A 36 -1.41 -12.27 -18.58
CA ILE A 36 -0.88 -10.95 -18.19
C ILE A 36 0.64 -11.05 -17.97
N ILE A 37 1.39 -10.16 -18.63
CA ILE A 37 2.85 -10.15 -18.63
C ILE A 37 3.34 -8.89 -17.90
N VAL A 38 4.14 -9.08 -16.86
CA VAL A 38 4.82 -7.98 -16.18
C VAL A 38 6.11 -7.63 -16.93
N THR A 39 6.17 -6.43 -17.50
CA THR A 39 7.25 -5.97 -18.39
C THR A 39 7.28 -4.44 -18.53
N ASN A 40 8.50 -3.88 -18.70
CA ASN A 40 8.72 -2.47 -19.05
C ASN A 40 9.03 -2.28 -20.54
N SER A 41 8.76 -3.31 -21.36
CA SER A 41 9.03 -3.30 -22.80
C SER A 41 7.78 -2.88 -23.56
N ASP A 42 7.90 -1.97 -24.51
CA ASP A 42 6.83 -1.58 -25.44
C ASP A 42 6.59 -2.63 -26.55
N GLN A 43 7.02 -3.87 -26.32
CA GLN A 43 6.85 -4.95 -27.30
C GLN A 43 5.39 -5.42 -27.25
N ASP A 44 4.80 -5.65 -28.43
CA ASP A 44 3.49 -6.28 -28.52
C ASP A 44 3.59 -7.79 -28.25
N PHE A 45 2.79 -8.28 -27.30
CA PHE A 45 2.70 -9.68 -26.92
C PHE A 45 1.33 -10.24 -27.31
N PHE A 46 1.22 -10.67 -28.57
CA PHE A 46 -0.05 -11.13 -29.15
C PHE A 46 -0.84 -12.08 -28.23
N GLY A 47 -2.07 -11.70 -27.92
CA GLY A 47 -2.99 -12.49 -27.09
C GLY A 47 -2.71 -12.43 -25.58
N ALA A 48 -1.83 -11.53 -25.13
CA ALA A 48 -1.59 -11.24 -23.73
C ALA A 48 -1.69 -9.74 -23.44
N HIS A 49 -2.02 -9.41 -22.20
CA HIS A 49 -1.96 -8.06 -21.67
C HIS A 49 -0.59 -7.80 -21.05
N THR A 50 -0.21 -6.53 -20.93
CA THR A 50 1.06 -6.12 -20.34
C THR A 50 0.86 -5.07 -19.26
N GLU A 51 1.59 -5.19 -18.16
CA GLU A 51 1.60 -4.20 -17.08
C GLU A 51 3.03 -3.98 -16.57
N MET A 52 3.30 -2.79 -16.03
CA MET A 52 4.67 -2.40 -15.63
C MET A 52 5.14 -3.09 -14.34
N ASN A 53 4.21 -3.52 -13.48
CA ASN A 53 4.52 -4.13 -12.20
C ASN A 53 3.41 -5.11 -11.79
N LEU A 54 3.68 -5.94 -10.77
CA LEU A 54 2.74 -6.95 -10.30
C LEU A 54 1.43 -6.37 -9.75
N ILE A 55 1.45 -5.19 -9.11
CA ILE A 55 0.24 -4.57 -8.55
C ILE A 55 -0.70 -4.16 -9.68
N SER A 56 -0.20 -3.46 -10.70
CA SER A 56 -1.00 -3.08 -11.87
C SER A 56 -1.52 -4.31 -12.64
N ALA A 57 -0.73 -5.39 -12.69
CA ALA A 57 -1.18 -6.67 -13.26
C ALA A 57 -2.35 -7.30 -12.48
N LEU A 58 -2.32 -7.21 -11.14
CA LEU A 58 -3.42 -7.67 -10.29
C LEU A 58 -4.67 -6.80 -10.47
N GLU A 59 -4.52 -5.48 -10.47
CA GLU A 59 -5.64 -4.54 -10.72
C GLU A 59 -6.30 -4.81 -12.07
N LEU A 60 -5.49 -5.02 -13.12
CA LEU A 60 -5.98 -5.39 -14.43
C LEU A 60 -6.74 -6.73 -14.37
N ALA A 61 -6.19 -7.76 -13.72
CA ALA A 61 -6.88 -9.04 -13.56
C ALA A 61 -8.26 -8.87 -12.88
N TYR A 62 -8.34 -8.09 -11.80
CA TYR A 62 -9.59 -7.81 -11.09
C TYR A 62 -10.60 -6.99 -11.92
N SER A 63 -10.18 -6.32 -12.98
CA SER A 63 -11.09 -5.59 -13.87
C SER A 63 -11.93 -6.50 -14.78
N PHE A 64 -11.58 -7.78 -14.90
CA PHE A 64 -12.33 -8.74 -15.73
C PHE A 64 -13.54 -9.30 -14.98
N ASN A 65 -14.74 -9.07 -15.52
CA ASN A 65 -16.00 -9.51 -14.92
C ASN A 65 -16.16 -11.03 -14.78
N ASN A 66 -15.43 -11.81 -15.58
CA ASN A 66 -15.49 -13.27 -15.61
C ASN A 66 -14.30 -13.94 -14.90
N LEU A 67 -13.54 -13.20 -14.10
CA LEU A 67 -12.41 -13.75 -13.35
C LEU A 67 -12.89 -14.78 -12.30
N GLU A 68 -12.24 -15.94 -12.27
CA GLU A 68 -12.38 -16.95 -11.21
C GLU A 68 -11.22 -16.88 -10.22
N ASP A 69 -10.02 -17.31 -10.64
CA ASP A 69 -8.81 -17.27 -9.82
C ASP A 69 -7.65 -16.58 -10.56
N ILE A 70 -6.69 -16.03 -9.79
CA ILE A 70 -5.43 -15.49 -10.30
C ILE A 70 -4.28 -16.43 -9.92
N PHE A 71 -3.44 -16.78 -10.89
CA PHE A 71 -2.24 -17.58 -10.68
C PHE A 71 -0.98 -16.81 -11.07
N VAL A 72 -0.09 -16.59 -10.11
CA VAL A 72 1.27 -16.12 -10.40
C VAL A 72 2.11 -17.33 -10.82
N ILE A 73 2.59 -17.36 -12.06
CA ILE A 73 3.28 -18.53 -12.63
C ILE A 73 4.77 -18.30 -12.89
N GLY A 74 5.33 -17.23 -12.32
CA GLY A 74 6.77 -16.96 -12.29
C GLY A 74 7.19 -15.73 -13.10
N GLY A 75 8.47 -15.41 -13.22
CA GLY A 75 9.64 -16.13 -12.71
C GLY A 75 10.06 -15.70 -11.30
N GLY A 76 11.31 -16.00 -10.92
CA GLY A 76 11.84 -15.78 -9.56
C GLY A 76 11.49 -14.42 -8.96
N LYS A 77 11.73 -13.32 -9.70
CA LYS A 77 11.39 -11.96 -9.27
C LYS A 77 9.88 -11.73 -9.06
N ILE A 78 9.04 -12.28 -9.93
CA ILE A 78 7.58 -12.15 -9.81
C ILE A 78 7.07 -12.96 -8.62
N TYR A 79 7.65 -14.14 -8.35
CA TYR A 79 7.36 -14.90 -7.14
C TYR A 79 7.76 -14.12 -5.89
N GLU A 80 8.98 -13.57 -5.86
CA GLU A 80 9.47 -12.75 -4.75
C GLU A 80 8.57 -11.53 -4.49
N GLU A 81 8.18 -10.79 -5.53
CA GLU A 81 7.24 -9.68 -5.42
C GLU A 81 5.87 -10.14 -4.87
N ALA A 82 5.31 -11.23 -5.38
CA ALA A 82 4.01 -11.75 -4.92
C ALA A 82 4.02 -12.18 -3.44
N LEU A 83 5.10 -12.84 -3.03
CA LEU A 83 5.29 -13.29 -1.65
C LEU A 83 5.55 -12.11 -0.71
N ASN A 84 6.32 -11.11 -1.14
CA ASN A 84 6.52 -9.88 -0.39
C ASN A 84 5.22 -9.09 -0.22
N LEU A 85 4.41 -8.93 -1.28
CA LEU A 85 3.10 -8.28 -1.19
C LEU A 85 2.19 -8.97 -0.17
N SER A 86 2.22 -10.30 -0.13
CA SER A 86 1.41 -11.10 0.79
C SER A 86 1.81 -10.96 2.26
N ASN A 87 3.08 -10.60 2.52
CA ASN A 87 3.57 -10.25 3.85
C ASN A 87 3.23 -8.82 4.29
N LEU A 88 2.90 -7.94 3.34
CA LEU A 88 2.71 -6.50 3.56
C LEU A 88 1.25 -6.07 3.58
N ALA A 89 0.39 -6.74 2.82
CA ALA A 89 -0.99 -6.32 2.66
C ALA A 89 -1.86 -6.73 3.87
N SER A 90 -2.71 -5.80 4.31
CA SER A 90 -3.75 -6.01 5.32
C SER A 90 -4.95 -6.80 4.75
N GLU A 91 -5.04 -6.95 3.42
CA GLU A 91 -5.97 -7.85 2.71
C GLU A 91 -5.18 -8.79 1.78
N TRP A 92 -5.57 -10.06 1.74
CA TRP A 92 -4.73 -11.15 1.20
C TRP A 92 -4.65 -11.17 -0.32
N ILE A 93 -3.42 -11.30 -0.85
CA ILE A 93 -3.16 -11.47 -2.30
C ILE A 93 -2.81 -12.92 -2.65
N LEU A 94 -2.14 -13.67 -1.75
CA LEU A 94 -1.75 -15.05 -2.00
C LEU A 94 -2.35 -16.00 -0.96
N ASN A 95 -3.21 -16.90 -1.45
CA ASN A 95 -3.93 -17.84 -0.59
C ASN A 95 -3.22 -19.19 -0.51
N LYS A 96 -2.69 -19.68 -1.65
CA LYS A 96 -2.10 -21.02 -1.76
C LYS A 96 -0.82 -21.01 -2.60
N LEU A 97 0.12 -21.85 -2.22
CA LEU A 97 1.30 -22.22 -3.00
C LEU A 97 1.15 -23.65 -3.48
N TYR A 98 1.30 -23.85 -4.79
CA TYR A 98 1.34 -25.15 -5.43
C TYR A 98 2.78 -25.41 -5.88
N ILE A 99 3.50 -26.26 -5.15
CA ILE A 99 4.93 -26.47 -5.36
C ILE A 99 5.18 -27.89 -5.85
N THR A 100 5.74 -28.01 -7.04
CA THR A 100 6.27 -29.27 -7.55
C THR A 100 7.76 -29.37 -7.19
N GLN A 101 8.11 -30.30 -6.30
CA GLN A 101 9.50 -30.62 -5.98
C GLN A 101 9.95 -31.75 -6.92
N VAL A 102 10.97 -31.48 -7.73
CA VAL A 102 11.57 -32.45 -8.67
C VAL A 102 12.93 -32.87 -8.11
N SER A 103 13.14 -34.18 -7.94
CA SER A 103 14.38 -34.74 -7.42
C SER A 103 15.41 -34.91 -8.54
N GLY A 104 16.62 -34.38 -8.32
CA GLY A 104 17.74 -34.48 -9.25
C GLY A 104 18.71 -33.32 -9.09
N ASP A 105 19.88 -33.44 -9.71
CA ASP A 105 20.88 -32.38 -9.77
C ASP A 105 20.77 -31.64 -11.11
N PHE A 106 20.40 -30.36 -11.03
CA PHE A 106 20.21 -29.51 -12.20
C PHE A 106 21.05 -28.25 -12.08
N ARG A 107 21.60 -27.80 -13.21
CA ARG A 107 22.23 -26.48 -13.28
C ARG A 107 21.13 -25.43 -13.42
N CYS A 108 20.97 -24.61 -12.37
CA CYS A 108 19.97 -23.53 -12.32
C CYS A 108 20.64 -22.17 -12.12
N ASP A 109 20.05 -21.12 -12.70
CA ASP A 109 20.45 -19.72 -12.56
C ASP A 109 19.33 -18.83 -11.95
N VAL A 110 18.09 -19.34 -11.92
CA VAL A 110 16.93 -18.70 -11.27
C VAL A 110 16.34 -19.65 -10.23
N PHE A 111 16.05 -19.13 -9.04
CA PHE A 111 15.55 -19.89 -7.92
C PHE A 111 14.21 -19.35 -7.42
N PHE A 112 13.37 -20.24 -6.90
CA PHE A 112 12.19 -19.85 -6.12
C PHE A 112 12.66 -19.39 -4.73
N PRO A 113 12.09 -18.32 -4.16
CA PRO A 113 12.46 -17.82 -2.84
C PRO A 113 11.91 -18.76 -1.74
N ARG A 114 12.70 -19.79 -1.38
CA ARG A 114 12.29 -20.88 -0.47
C ARG A 114 12.10 -20.41 0.97
N GLU A 115 12.68 -19.28 1.33
CA GLU A 115 12.53 -18.63 2.63
C GLU A 115 11.08 -18.28 2.97
N PHE A 116 10.16 -18.24 2.01
CA PHE A 116 8.73 -18.05 2.28
C PHE A 116 7.96 -19.35 2.57
N ILE A 117 8.61 -20.52 2.43
CA ILE A 117 8.04 -21.82 2.78
C ILE A 117 8.55 -22.20 4.18
N GLN A 118 8.25 -21.36 5.16
CA GLN A 118 8.55 -21.63 6.57
C GLN A 118 7.25 -21.82 7.36
N PRO A 119 7.26 -22.62 8.45
CA PRO A 119 6.05 -22.93 9.21
C PRO A 119 5.32 -21.71 9.81
N ASP A 120 6.01 -20.57 9.94
CA ASP A 120 5.46 -19.30 10.41
C ASP A 120 4.83 -18.44 9.30
N ILE A 121 5.15 -18.71 8.03
CA ILE A 121 4.64 -18.00 6.85
C ILE A 121 3.58 -18.84 6.13
N CYS A 122 3.76 -20.15 6.08
CA CYS A 122 2.92 -21.07 5.31
C CYS A 122 2.58 -22.32 6.12
N LYS A 123 1.30 -22.69 6.08
CA LYS A 123 0.76 -23.93 6.64
C LYS A 123 0.78 -25.01 5.58
N PHE A 124 1.37 -26.16 5.89
CA PHE A 124 1.23 -27.35 5.06
C PHE A 124 -0.23 -27.80 4.97
N ILE A 125 -0.71 -28.09 3.75
CA ILE A 125 -2.07 -28.61 3.52
C ILE A 125 -2.02 -30.10 3.18
N GLU A 126 -1.41 -30.45 2.04
CA GLU A 126 -1.33 -31.83 1.59
C GLU A 126 -0.16 -32.04 0.63
N THR A 127 0.23 -33.30 0.42
CA THR A 127 1.15 -33.70 -0.63
C THR A 127 0.51 -34.81 -1.44
N PHE A 128 0.49 -34.64 -2.76
CA PHE A 128 0.00 -35.64 -3.69
C PHE A 128 1.01 -36.79 -3.82
N PRO A 129 0.55 -38.01 -4.19
CA PRO A 129 1.44 -39.14 -4.43
C PRO A 129 2.57 -38.78 -5.41
N GLU A 130 3.74 -39.34 -5.13
CA GLU A 130 4.90 -39.19 -5.98
C GLU A 130 4.65 -39.72 -7.39
N LYS A 131 5.25 -39.05 -8.38
CA LYS A 131 5.18 -39.43 -9.79
C LYS A 131 6.58 -39.52 -10.37
N ILE A 132 6.81 -40.54 -11.17
CA ILE A 132 8.02 -40.68 -11.97
C ILE A 132 7.67 -40.33 -13.41
N GLU A 133 8.35 -39.33 -13.96
CA GLU A 133 8.20 -38.92 -15.36
C GLU A 133 9.58 -38.59 -15.93
N ASN A 134 9.94 -39.22 -17.05
CA ASN A 134 11.27 -39.11 -17.67
C ASN A 134 12.43 -39.34 -16.67
N ASP A 135 12.33 -40.40 -15.87
CA ASP A 135 13.28 -40.78 -14.81
C ASP A 135 13.42 -39.79 -13.63
N PHE A 136 12.60 -38.73 -13.59
CA PHE A 136 12.57 -37.80 -12.48
C PHE A 136 11.41 -38.10 -11.53
N LEU A 137 11.74 -38.27 -10.25
CA LEU A 137 10.76 -38.33 -9.17
C LEU A 137 10.28 -36.90 -8.86
N SER A 138 8.97 -36.69 -8.85
CA SER A 138 8.36 -35.43 -8.46
C SER A 138 7.23 -35.61 -7.46
N LYS A 139 7.05 -34.61 -6.59
CA LYS A 139 5.91 -34.53 -5.68
C LYS A 139 5.33 -33.13 -5.66
N ILE A 140 4.01 -33.04 -5.59
CA ILE A 140 3.29 -31.77 -5.50
C ILE A 140 2.87 -31.58 -4.06
N THR A 141 3.29 -30.48 -3.45
CA THR A 141 2.87 -30.07 -2.11
C THR A 141 2.10 -28.76 -2.20
N ILE A 142 0.95 -28.72 -1.51
CA ILE A 142 0.16 -27.51 -1.35
C ILE A 142 0.45 -26.91 0.02
N TYR A 143 0.76 -25.62 0.02
CA TYR A 143 0.81 -24.81 1.24
C TYR A 143 -0.29 -23.75 1.18
N GLU A 144 -0.82 -23.37 2.32
CA GLU A 144 -1.71 -22.23 2.50
C GLU A 144 -0.95 -21.16 3.26
N HIS A 145 -0.96 -19.92 2.77
CA HIS A 145 -0.30 -18.83 3.47
C HIS A 145 -0.97 -18.62 4.83
N ILE A 146 -0.17 -18.50 5.90
CA ILE A 146 -0.65 -18.13 7.23
C ILE A 146 -0.66 -16.61 7.25
N PRO A 147 -1.85 -15.97 7.33
CA PRO A 147 -1.92 -14.52 7.46
C PRO A 147 -1.10 -14.08 8.65
N ASN A 148 -0.25 -13.08 8.45
CA ASN A 148 0.52 -12.50 9.53
C ASN A 148 -0.45 -11.85 10.53
N LYS A 149 -0.80 -12.58 11.60
CA LYS A 149 -1.70 -12.10 12.68
C LYS A 149 -1.24 -10.75 13.26
N LYS A 150 0.03 -10.38 13.08
CA LYS A 150 0.65 -9.16 13.59
C LYS A 150 0.17 -7.89 12.87
N ASN A 151 -0.14 -7.93 11.57
CA ASN A 151 -0.66 -6.74 10.86
C ASN A 151 -2.13 -6.48 11.20
N MET A 152 -2.94 -7.55 11.31
CA MET A 152 -4.32 -7.47 11.81
C MET A 152 -4.38 -6.95 13.26
N PHE A 153 -3.31 -7.16 14.04
CA PHE A 153 -3.19 -6.64 15.40
C PHE A 153 -3.03 -5.11 15.48
N GLN A 154 -2.42 -4.46 14.49
CA GLN A 154 -2.15 -3.00 14.57
C GLN A 154 -3.39 -2.16 14.27
N GLU A 155 -4.18 -2.51 13.25
CA GLU A 155 -5.46 -1.85 13.03
C GLU A 155 -6.46 -2.16 14.16
N GLN A 156 -6.36 -3.34 14.77
CA GLN A 156 -7.14 -3.67 15.94
C GLN A 156 -6.85 -2.72 17.11
N GLU A 157 -5.65 -2.12 17.22
CA GLU A 157 -5.39 -1.08 18.24
C GLU A 157 -6.30 0.15 18.04
N TYR A 158 -6.46 0.60 16.80
CA TYR A 158 -7.36 1.70 16.44
C TYR A 158 -8.82 1.34 16.73
N LEU A 159 -9.28 0.16 16.29
CA LEU A 159 -10.67 -0.28 16.52
C LEU A 159 -10.95 -0.47 18.02
N SER A 160 -9.99 -0.98 18.77
CA SER A 160 -10.11 -1.15 20.23
C SER A 160 -10.15 0.19 20.94
N LEU A 161 -9.39 1.19 20.48
CA LEU A 161 -9.48 2.55 20.99
C LEU A 161 -10.88 3.15 20.76
N LEU A 162 -11.43 3.03 19.55
CA LEU A 162 -12.78 3.49 19.25
C LEU A 162 -13.81 2.80 20.18
N ASN A 163 -13.72 1.49 20.35
CA ASN A 163 -14.60 0.74 21.24
C ASN A 163 -14.48 1.22 22.71
N ARG A 164 -13.27 1.48 23.20
CA ARG A 164 -13.04 2.04 24.54
C ARG A 164 -13.66 3.44 24.68
N ILE A 165 -13.57 4.29 23.66
CA ILE A 165 -14.18 5.63 23.67
C ILE A 165 -15.72 5.52 23.68
N MET A 166 -16.30 4.59 22.91
CA MET A 166 -17.75 4.39 22.89
C MET A 166 -18.29 3.88 24.23
N LEU A 167 -17.63 2.88 24.84
CA LEU A 167 -18.10 2.24 26.07
C LEU A 167 -17.79 3.04 27.34
N HIS A 168 -16.66 3.74 27.37
CA HIS A 168 -16.13 4.36 28.60
C HIS A 168 -15.77 5.84 28.44
N GLY A 169 -15.95 6.43 27.26
CA GLY A 169 -15.68 7.84 27.01
C GLY A 169 -16.60 8.75 27.79
N LYS A 170 -16.08 9.93 28.16
CA LYS A 170 -16.87 10.98 28.82
C LYS A 170 -17.50 11.88 27.78
N SER A 171 -18.81 12.07 27.87
CA SER A 171 -19.56 13.03 27.06
C SER A 171 -19.12 14.45 27.43
N LYS A 172 -18.80 15.27 26.43
CA LYS A 172 -18.38 16.67 26.58
C LYS A 172 -18.91 17.54 25.43
N SER A 173 -19.12 18.81 25.72
CA SER A 173 -19.32 19.85 24.71
C SER A 173 -17.97 20.39 24.21
N ASN A 174 -17.94 21.00 23.04
CA ASN A 174 -16.73 21.60 22.45
C ASN A 174 -17.07 22.89 21.67
N ARG A 175 -16.05 23.51 21.05
CA ARG A 175 -16.18 24.76 20.29
C ARG A 175 -17.12 24.70 19.08
N THR A 176 -17.42 23.52 18.55
CA THR A 176 -18.32 23.37 17.39
C THR A 176 -19.78 23.22 17.80
N GLY A 177 -20.06 23.10 19.10
CA GLY A 177 -21.40 22.82 19.64
C GLY A 177 -21.83 21.36 19.50
N ILE A 178 -21.06 20.51 18.82
CA ILE A 178 -21.36 19.08 18.65
C ILE A 178 -20.85 18.33 19.88
N LYS A 179 -21.73 17.57 20.54
CA LYS A 179 -21.35 16.70 21.67
C LYS A 179 -20.41 15.59 21.19
N VAL A 180 -19.37 15.32 21.98
CA VAL A 180 -18.38 14.27 21.70
C VAL A 180 -18.23 13.31 22.88
N LEU A 181 -17.85 12.07 22.60
CA LEU A 181 -17.29 11.14 23.59
C LEU A 181 -15.77 11.22 23.54
N SER A 182 -15.13 11.33 24.70
CA SER A 182 -13.67 11.55 24.76
C SER A 182 -12.99 10.72 25.84
N LYS A 183 -11.74 10.34 25.57
CA LYS A 183 -10.76 9.85 26.53
C LYS A 183 -9.48 10.69 26.40
N PHE A 184 -8.61 10.64 27.40
CA PHE A 184 -7.36 11.41 27.43
C PHE A 184 -6.16 10.46 27.61
N GLY A 185 -5.07 10.74 26.88
CA GLY A 185 -3.81 10.00 27.02
C GLY A 185 -3.79 8.60 26.39
N GLU A 186 -4.39 8.42 25.22
CA GLU A 186 -4.36 7.13 24.50
C GLU A 186 -3.18 7.10 23.51
N ARG A 187 -2.65 5.90 23.23
CA ARG A 187 -1.50 5.68 22.36
C ARG A 187 -1.79 4.54 21.37
N LEU A 188 -1.31 4.71 20.14
CA LEU A 188 -1.30 3.69 19.08
C LEU A 188 0.13 3.54 18.57
N ASN A 189 0.53 2.33 18.17
CA ASN A 189 1.85 2.08 17.59
C ASN A 189 1.73 1.30 16.28
N PHE A 190 2.27 1.88 15.21
CA PHE A 190 2.24 1.29 13.88
C PHE A 190 3.65 0.93 13.41
N ASN A 191 3.79 -0.22 12.75
CA ASN A 191 5.07 -0.67 12.19
C ASN A 191 5.22 -0.08 10.78
N LEU A 192 6.39 0.47 10.50
CA LEU A 192 6.75 1.01 9.17
C LEU A 192 7.86 0.21 8.47
N ARG A 193 8.36 -0.86 9.09
CA ARG A 193 9.43 -1.69 8.52
C ARG A 193 8.91 -2.56 7.38
N GLY A 194 9.80 -2.94 6.48
CA GLY A 194 9.49 -3.86 5.38
C GLY A 194 8.63 -3.24 4.27
N GLY A 195 8.38 -1.93 4.28
CA GLY A 195 7.47 -1.30 3.32
C GLY A 195 6.01 -1.31 3.76
N VAL A 196 5.73 -1.59 5.04
CA VAL A 196 4.37 -1.48 5.61
C VAL A 196 3.97 0.00 5.69
N PHE A 197 2.81 0.33 5.13
CA PHE A 197 2.18 1.63 5.27
C PHE A 197 0.85 1.48 6.05
N PRO A 198 0.68 2.09 7.23
CA PRO A 198 -0.42 1.82 8.14
C PRO A 198 -1.71 2.56 7.72
N LEU A 199 -2.18 2.28 6.52
CA LEU A 199 -3.47 2.74 6.03
C LEU A 199 -4.57 1.80 6.55
N LEU A 200 -5.56 2.35 7.25
CA LEU A 200 -6.69 1.58 7.76
C LEU A 200 -7.47 0.93 6.60
N THR A 201 -7.88 -0.33 6.76
CA THR A 201 -8.62 -1.07 5.73
C THR A 201 -10.10 -1.23 6.06
N THR A 202 -10.47 -1.18 7.35
CA THR A 202 -11.89 -1.22 7.78
C THR A 202 -12.73 -0.06 7.24
N LYS A 203 -12.08 0.98 6.72
CA LYS A 203 -12.73 2.07 5.99
C LYS A 203 -11.77 2.61 4.94
N LYS A 204 -12.26 2.77 3.71
CA LYS A 204 -11.48 3.42 2.63
C LYS A 204 -11.04 4.82 3.07
N MET A 205 -9.73 5.04 3.01
CA MET A 205 -9.09 6.30 3.37
C MET A 205 -8.91 7.20 2.13
N PHE A 206 -8.92 8.52 2.34
CA PHE A 206 -8.68 9.49 1.27
C PHE A 206 -7.18 9.68 1.02
N THR A 207 -6.51 8.62 0.55
CA THR A 207 -5.05 8.57 0.41
C THR A 207 -4.47 9.70 -0.42
N ARG A 208 -5.14 10.06 -1.53
CA ARG A 208 -4.74 11.19 -2.37
C ARG A 208 -4.70 12.50 -1.59
N GLY A 209 -5.73 12.77 -0.77
CA GLY A 209 -5.77 13.96 0.08
C GLY A 209 -4.67 13.97 1.13
N ILE A 210 -4.42 12.84 1.79
CA ILE A 210 -3.34 12.69 2.79
C ILE A 210 -1.97 13.02 2.18
N ILE A 211 -1.69 12.49 0.99
CA ILE A 211 -0.41 12.71 0.30
C ILE A 211 -0.27 14.17 -0.14
N GLU A 212 -1.30 14.74 -0.77
CA GLU A 212 -1.26 16.13 -1.24
C GLU A 212 -1.10 17.13 -0.09
N GLU A 213 -1.79 16.91 1.03
CA GLU A 213 -1.67 17.74 2.24
C GLU A 213 -0.26 17.63 2.87
N LEU A 214 0.29 16.42 2.99
CA LEU A 214 1.65 16.26 3.52
C LEU A 214 2.68 17.00 2.65
N LEU A 215 2.56 16.90 1.33
CA LEU A 215 3.43 17.63 0.41
C LEU A 215 3.24 19.15 0.50
N TRP A 216 2.01 19.61 0.74
CA TRP A 216 1.70 21.03 0.98
C TRP A 216 2.37 21.53 2.29
N PHE A 217 2.30 20.75 3.38
CA PHE A 217 3.02 21.06 4.61
C PHE A 217 4.55 21.10 4.44
N LEU A 218 5.14 20.10 3.77
CA LEU A 218 6.60 20.05 3.55
C LEU A 218 7.13 21.21 2.70
N ARG A 219 6.28 21.80 1.86
CA ARG A 219 6.57 23.01 1.08
C ARG A 219 6.37 24.30 1.86
N GLY A 220 5.92 24.25 3.11
CA GLY A 220 5.66 25.44 3.92
C GLY A 220 4.44 26.24 3.47
N GLN A 221 3.54 25.65 2.68
CA GLN A 221 2.42 26.36 2.08
C GLN A 221 1.30 26.63 3.08
N THR A 222 0.60 27.75 2.91
CA THR A 222 -0.53 28.19 3.75
C THR A 222 -1.74 28.65 2.95
N ASP A 223 -1.68 28.59 1.61
CA ASP A 223 -2.82 28.84 0.72
C ASP A 223 -3.58 27.52 0.44
N ALA A 224 -4.79 27.41 0.99
CA ALA A 224 -5.67 26.27 0.81
C ALA A 224 -6.16 26.11 -0.65
N SER A 225 -6.12 27.18 -1.47
CA SER A 225 -6.54 27.09 -2.87
C SER A 225 -5.69 26.09 -3.66
N ILE A 226 -4.42 25.91 -3.26
CA ILE A 226 -3.48 24.95 -3.87
C ILE A 226 -3.99 23.51 -3.72
N LEU A 227 -4.65 23.19 -2.60
CA LEU A 227 -5.28 21.89 -2.39
C LEU A 227 -6.60 21.79 -3.17
N GLN A 228 -7.39 22.86 -3.21
CA GLN A 228 -8.66 22.92 -3.94
C GLN A 228 -8.47 22.73 -5.46
N GLU A 229 -7.45 23.35 -6.05
CA GLU A 229 -7.04 23.19 -7.46
C GLU A 229 -6.72 21.72 -7.79
N LYS A 230 -6.24 20.98 -6.79
CA LYS A 230 -6.02 19.54 -6.87
C LYS A 230 -7.24 18.73 -6.44
N ASN A 231 -8.43 19.32 -6.33
CA ASN A 231 -9.64 18.67 -5.88
C ASN A 231 -9.52 18.06 -4.46
N VAL A 232 -8.80 18.71 -3.55
CA VAL A 232 -8.66 18.34 -2.13
C VAL A 232 -9.26 19.45 -1.26
N HIS A 233 -10.46 19.21 -0.75
CA HIS A 233 -11.33 20.23 -0.11
C HIS A 233 -11.38 20.11 1.43
N ILE A 234 -10.36 19.50 2.04
CA ILE A 234 -10.36 19.19 3.49
C ILE A 234 -10.21 20.44 4.38
N TRP A 235 -9.70 21.54 3.81
CA TRP A 235 -9.51 22.82 4.51
C TRP A 235 -10.62 23.84 4.28
N ASP A 236 -11.53 23.62 3.33
CA ASP A 236 -12.56 24.59 2.91
C ASP A 236 -13.36 25.14 4.09
N GLY A 237 -13.84 24.26 4.96
CA GLY A 237 -14.65 24.64 6.12
C GLY A 237 -13.89 25.49 7.17
N ASN A 238 -12.57 25.64 7.04
CA ASN A 238 -11.73 26.40 7.94
C ASN A 238 -10.96 27.54 7.26
N SER A 239 -11.21 27.79 5.97
CA SER A 239 -10.53 28.84 5.21
C SER A 239 -11.47 29.80 4.48
N THR A 240 -12.79 29.67 4.65
CA THR A 240 -13.77 30.62 4.07
C THR A 240 -13.67 31.99 4.72
N ARG A 241 -14.10 33.03 3.99
CA ARG A 241 -14.22 34.39 4.55
C ARG A 241 -15.07 34.42 5.83
N GLU A 242 -16.21 33.73 5.82
CA GLU A 242 -17.12 33.64 6.97
C GLU A 242 -16.43 33.03 8.19
N TYR A 243 -15.73 31.90 8.01
CA TYR A 243 -15.03 31.24 9.11
C TYR A 243 -13.93 32.13 9.68
N LEU A 244 -13.06 32.68 8.83
CA LEU A 244 -11.96 33.55 9.24
C LEU A 244 -12.47 34.78 10.02
N ASP A 245 -13.55 35.41 9.56
CA ASP A 245 -14.17 36.53 10.26
C ASP A 245 -14.74 36.12 11.62
N SER A 246 -15.36 34.93 11.71
CA SER A 246 -15.93 34.40 12.95
C SER A 246 -14.88 34.15 14.04
N VAL A 247 -13.63 33.87 13.65
CA VAL A 247 -12.50 33.66 14.56
C VAL A 247 -11.58 34.87 14.70
N GLY A 248 -11.97 36.03 14.16
CA GLY A 248 -11.25 37.30 14.32
C GLY A 248 -10.07 37.49 13.36
N LEU A 249 -9.91 36.63 12.36
CA LEU A 249 -8.83 36.67 11.36
C LEU A 249 -9.23 37.47 10.11
N LYS A 250 -9.81 38.65 10.31
CA LYS A 250 -10.31 39.53 9.23
C LYS A 250 -9.21 40.04 8.28
N HIS A 251 -7.95 40.01 8.74
CA HIS A 251 -6.79 40.48 8.00
C HIS A 251 -6.23 39.43 7.02
N LEU A 252 -6.54 38.15 7.23
CA LEU A 252 -6.15 37.08 6.31
C LEU A 252 -7.09 37.07 5.11
N ASN A 253 -6.60 36.73 3.93
CA ASN A 253 -7.45 36.53 2.76
C ASN A 253 -8.20 35.19 2.84
N GLU A 254 -9.29 35.05 2.09
CA GLU A 254 -9.94 33.74 1.94
C GLU A 254 -8.95 32.71 1.34
N GLY A 255 -8.95 31.50 1.88
CA GLY A 255 -7.97 30.46 1.55
C GLY A 255 -6.68 30.51 2.38
N ASP A 256 -6.35 31.63 3.01
CA ASP A 256 -5.15 31.77 3.85
C ASP A 256 -5.39 31.17 5.24
N ILE A 257 -4.69 30.08 5.57
CA ILE A 257 -4.81 29.42 6.89
C ILE A 257 -3.94 30.07 7.98
N GLY A 258 -3.21 31.14 7.65
CA GLY A 258 -2.23 31.76 8.53
C GLY A 258 -0.96 30.91 8.70
N PRO A 259 -0.08 31.27 9.67
CA PRO A 259 1.21 30.61 9.89
C PRO A 259 1.07 29.27 10.64
N GLY A 260 0.29 28.33 10.10
CA GLY A 260 0.08 26.99 10.66
C GLY A 260 1.11 25.96 10.19
N TYR A 261 1.03 24.74 10.75
CA TYR A 261 1.69 23.50 10.30
C TYR A 261 2.98 23.68 9.47
N GLY A 262 2.87 23.59 8.13
CA GLY A 262 3.99 23.66 7.22
C GLY A 262 4.80 24.95 7.34
N PHE A 263 4.14 26.10 7.51
CA PHE A 263 4.84 27.36 7.75
C PHE A 263 5.72 27.26 9.01
N GLN A 264 5.19 26.73 10.11
CA GLN A 264 6.00 26.54 11.32
C GLN A 264 7.09 25.48 11.13
N TRP A 265 6.87 24.46 10.29
CA TRP A 265 7.90 23.46 10.01
C TRP A 265 9.09 24.05 9.24
N LYS A 266 8.85 24.98 8.33
CA LYS A 266 9.86 25.54 7.43
C LYS A 266 10.39 26.92 7.83
N HIS A 267 9.62 27.68 8.59
CA HIS A 267 9.84 29.10 8.89
C HIS A 267 9.49 29.42 10.35
N PHE A 268 9.84 28.54 11.29
CA PHE A 268 9.48 28.72 12.70
C PHE A 268 9.98 30.06 13.22
N GLY A 269 9.07 30.86 13.77
CA GLY A 269 9.37 32.18 14.35
C GLY A 269 9.50 33.33 13.35
N ALA A 270 9.29 33.11 12.05
CA ALA A 270 9.24 34.20 11.06
C ALA A 270 7.97 35.05 11.22
N ASP A 271 8.07 36.35 10.91
CA ASP A 271 6.92 37.24 10.83
C ASP A 271 6.04 36.86 9.61
N TYR A 272 4.75 36.64 9.85
CA TYR A 272 3.80 36.24 8.81
C TYR A 272 3.09 37.45 8.22
N TYR A 273 3.05 37.54 6.89
CA TYR A 273 2.37 38.61 6.16
C TYR A 273 1.11 38.12 5.44
N ASN A 274 1.25 37.11 4.58
CA ASN A 274 0.14 36.42 3.88
C ASN A 274 0.63 35.12 3.23
N CYS A 275 -0.31 34.31 2.71
CA CYS A 275 -0.05 33.02 2.09
C CYS A 275 0.66 33.03 0.72
N ARG A 276 0.91 34.22 0.16
CA ARG A 276 1.56 34.41 -1.16
C ARG A 276 2.95 35.03 -1.07
N THR A 277 3.39 35.34 0.15
CA THR A 277 4.72 35.90 0.39
C THR A 277 5.76 34.79 0.30
N ASP A 278 6.93 35.10 -0.27
CA ASP A 278 8.07 34.20 -0.23
C ASP A 278 8.80 34.38 1.11
N TYR A 279 8.90 33.31 1.88
CA TYR A 279 9.55 33.26 3.18
C TYR A 279 10.89 32.52 3.13
N ALA A 280 11.46 32.32 1.94
CA ALA A 280 12.75 31.65 1.80
C ALA A 280 13.84 32.33 2.63
N GLY A 281 14.48 31.56 3.52
CA GLY A 281 15.52 32.05 4.43
C GLY A 281 15.01 32.70 5.72
N GLU A 282 13.70 32.88 5.87
CA GLU A 282 13.09 33.43 7.09
C GLU A 282 12.81 32.33 8.13
N GLY A 283 13.03 32.66 9.40
CA GLY A 283 12.78 31.76 10.53
C GLY A 283 13.74 30.56 10.60
N ILE A 284 13.31 29.52 11.32
CA ILE A 284 14.06 28.26 11.46
C ILE A 284 13.38 27.16 10.66
N ASP A 285 14.11 26.57 9.71
CA ASP A 285 13.68 25.37 8.98
C ASP A 285 13.94 24.10 9.82
N GLN A 286 12.91 23.68 10.54
CA GLN A 286 12.99 22.51 11.43
C GLN A 286 13.12 21.20 10.64
N VAL A 287 12.56 21.13 9.43
CA VAL A 287 12.65 19.94 8.58
C VAL A 287 14.08 19.76 8.08
N GLU A 288 14.70 20.84 7.64
CA GLU A 288 16.10 20.86 7.23
C GLU A 288 17.02 20.50 8.39
N TYR A 289 16.79 21.07 9.58
CA TYR A 289 17.54 20.74 10.79
C TYR A 289 17.45 19.24 11.15
N ILE A 290 16.25 18.65 11.14
CA ILE A 290 16.06 17.22 11.41
C ILE A 290 16.75 16.36 10.33
N ARG A 291 16.67 16.77 9.05
CA ARG A 291 17.34 16.07 7.96
C ARG A 291 18.85 16.04 8.15
N ASP A 292 19.44 17.18 8.51
CA ASP A 292 20.87 17.31 8.80
C ASP A 292 21.29 16.38 9.94
N LEU A 293 20.55 16.37 11.05
CA LEU A 293 20.82 15.46 12.17
C LEU A 293 20.73 13.98 11.77
N LEU A 294 19.69 13.59 11.02
CA LEU A 294 19.54 12.20 10.56
C LEU A 294 20.69 11.76 9.63
N GLN A 295 21.38 12.70 8.99
CA GLN A 295 22.54 12.42 8.14
C GLN A 295 23.85 12.44 8.93
N ASN A 296 24.02 13.43 9.79
CA ASN A 296 25.31 13.82 10.37
C ASN A 296 25.45 13.50 11.88
N ASP A 297 24.36 13.39 12.64
CA ASP A 297 24.33 13.01 14.06
C ASP A 297 23.08 12.17 14.42
N LYS A 298 23.11 10.90 14.01
CA LYS A 298 21.98 9.96 14.10
C LYS A 298 21.57 9.61 15.53
N ASP A 299 22.45 9.81 16.50
CA ASP A 299 22.20 9.51 17.92
C ASP A 299 21.69 10.74 18.69
N SER A 300 21.53 11.88 18.00
CA SER A 300 20.86 13.06 18.56
C SER A 300 19.49 12.68 19.12
N ARG A 301 19.16 13.30 20.26
CA ARG A 301 17.87 13.15 20.96
C ARG A 301 17.05 14.44 20.94
N ARG A 302 17.35 15.33 20.00
CA ARG A 302 16.72 16.64 19.81
C ARG A 302 16.41 16.82 18.34
#